data_AF-G0QPL3-F1
#
_entry.id   AF-G0QPL3-F1
#
_cell.length_a   1.000
_cell.length_b   1.000
_cell.length_c   1.000
_cell.angle_alpha   90.00
_cell.angle_beta   90.00
_cell.angle_gamma   90.00
#
_symmetry.space_group_name_H-M   'P 1'
#
loop_
_entity.id
_entity.type
_entity.pdbx_description
1 polymer ?
#
loop_
_entity_poly.entity_id
_entity_poly.type
_entity_poly.pdbx_seq_one_letter_code
_entity_poly.pdbx_strand_id
1 'polypeptide(L)'
;MKNNILVILIISLFINQIKSANCPVGTETNTAGQVDDLGNPANCVNCQKNFYYNNAAAFVPGASTCTPCPQKKDAGAQPNPPATANLVTQCNVKCPAGTAIAGGATDYAAIITECVNCRINFYNENAPNFNAGASTCTACPVNRVGGALNAGNAATIVAQCNVACPTGTALDDGVTTDYVRSFTECVKCRVNFYYNGNNGNTPFNPGKSQCTPCPAIKPANVAQATLGNDATITAQCNVACPDGTISAAGVNNWVAQNTECTNCAPNFYNNNVPNFNPGNSTCLPCPANKDYGAEATAGGAATLAKQCNIACPDGTAIASGATNYVALQTECLNCAANFYFDGNNFQAGSSRCKACPANKVQGAVATAGGTATLIAQCALECPAGTVLTDGTTSTYKQAASECVKCAANFYTTKQTDWVAGIDTCTSCNKKLTSGAEANLPESAKKSIQCDFANFLSISLLLISYYLL
;
A
#
# COMPACT_ATOMS: atom_id res chain seq x y z
N MET A 1 -43.54 -81.97 -71.72
CA MET A 1 -42.91 -82.61 -70.52
C MET A 1 -41.71 -81.84 -69.93
N LYS A 2 -41.38 -80.60 -70.38
CA LYS A 2 -40.24 -79.83 -69.83
C LYS A 2 -40.61 -78.89 -68.67
N ASN A 3 -41.88 -78.43 -68.58
CA ASN A 3 -42.33 -77.50 -67.53
C ASN A 3 -42.67 -78.17 -66.18
N ASN A 4 -43.05 -79.46 -66.13
CA ASN A 4 -43.39 -80.13 -64.86
C ASN A 4 -42.17 -80.57 -64.05
N ILE A 5 -41.03 -80.86 -64.69
CA ILE A 5 -39.78 -81.21 -63.99
C ILE A 5 -39.14 -79.96 -63.37
N LEU A 6 -39.24 -78.80 -64.03
CA LEU A 6 -38.72 -77.53 -63.51
C LEU A 6 -39.47 -77.09 -62.24
N VAL A 7 -40.81 -77.21 -62.21
CA VAL A 7 -41.63 -76.86 -61.04
C VAL A 7 -41.37 -77.79 -59.85
N ILE A 8 -41.17 -79.10 -60.06
CA ILE A 8 -40.84 -80.06 -58.98
C ILE A 8 -39.42 -79.83 -58.44
N LEU A 9 -38.44 -79.50 -59.29
CA LEU A 9 -37.08 -79.15 -58.85
C LEU A 9 -37.05 -77.84 -58.07
N ILE A 10 -37.83 -76.84 -58.51
CA ILE A 10 -38.02 -75.57 -57.80
C ILE A 10 -38.66 -75.82 -56.43
N ILE A 11 -39.78 -76.56 -56.35
CA ILE A 11 -40.45 -76.90 -55.09
C ILE A 11 -39.54 -77.73 -54.16
N SER A 12 -38.76 -78.68 -54.69
CA SER A 12 -37.83 -79.49 -53.89
C SER A 12 -36.63 -78.69 -53.36
N LEU A 13 -36.14 -77.70 -54.12
CA LEU A 13 -35.14 -76.74 -53.61
C LEU A 13 -35.73 -75.82 -52.52
N PHE A 14 -37.00 -75.41 -52.66
CA PHE A 14 -37.67 -74.57 -51.67
C PHE A 14 -38.07 -75.34 -50.39
N ILE A 15 -38.45 -76.63 -50.47
CA ILE A 15 -38.83 -77.44 -49.29
C ILE A 15 -37.64 -77.67 -48.33
N ASN A 16 -36.41 -77.79 -48.85
CA ASN A 16 -35.22 -77.94 -47.99
C ASN A 16 -34.82 -76.64 -47.29
N GLN A 17 -35.13 -75.46 -47.85
CA GLN A 17 -34.89 -74.17 -47.19
C GLN A 17 -36.01 -73.78 -46.20
N ILE A 18 -37.19 -74.41 -46.25
CA ILE A 18 -38.32 -74.12 -45.34
C ILE A 18 -38.17 -74.85 -43.97
N LYS A 19 -37.17 -75.73 -43.81
CA LYS A 19 -36.98 -76.51 -42.57
C LYS A 19 -36.00 -75.89 -41.56
N SER A 20 -35.29 -74.81 -41.87
CA SER A 20 -34.42 -74.18 -40.87
C SER A 20 -35.23 -73.37 -39.86
N ALA A 21 -34.90 -73.54 -38.58
CA ALA A 21 -35.41 -72.72 -37.49
C ALA A 21 -34.28 -71.84 -36.96
N ASN A 22 -34.61 -70.69 -36.35
CA ASN A 22 -33.59 -69.88 -35.71
C ASN A 22 -32.94 -70.63 -34.54
N CYS A 23 -31.63 -70.53 -34.43
CA CYS A 23 -30.91 -70.97 -33.26
C CYS A 23 -31.43 -70.26 -31.99
N PRO A 24 -31.39 -70.93 -30.82
CA PRO A 24 -31.75 -70.32 -29.55
C PRO A 24 -31.00 -69.00 -29.28
N VAL A 25 -31.62 -68.11 -28.50
CA VAL A 25 -31.11 -66.75 -28.25
C VAL A 25 -29.63 -66.72 -27.88
N GLY A 26 -28.87 -65.90 -28.60
CA GLY A 26 -27.44 -65.69 -28.36
C GLY A 26 -26.55 -66.83 -28.85
N THR A 27 -27.09 -67.84 -29.54
CA THR A 27 -26.32 -68.94 -30.13
C THR A 27 -26.27 -68.84 -31.66
N GLU A 28 -25.25 -69.43 -32.25
CA GLU A 28 -25.09 -69.54 -33.70
C GLU A 28 -24.51 -70.91 -34.05
N THR A 29 -24.48 -71.22 -35.35
CA THR A 29 -23.95 -72.50 -35.78
C THR A 29 -22.44 -72.60 -35.62
N ASN A 30 -21.88 -73.75 -36.00
CA ASN A 30 -20.44 -73.90 -36.21
C ASN A 30 -19.88 -72.99 -37.32
N THR A 31 -20.75 -72.38 -38.15
CA THR A 31 -20.39 -71.43 -39.18
C THR A 31 -20.63 -70.01 -38.67
N ALA A 32 -19.55 -69.23 -38.56
CA ALA A 32 -19.59 -67.90 -37.96
C ALA A 32 -20.66 -67.00 -38.60
N GLY A 33 -21.53 -66.42 -37.78
CA GLY A 33 -22.57 -65.49 -38.19
C GLY A 33 -23.85 -66.12 -38.76
N GLN A 34 -23.97 -67.45 -38.79
CA GLN A 34 -25.20 -68.16 -39.18
C GLN A 34 -26.07 -68.41 -37.94
N VAL A 35 -27.22 -67.77 -37.87
CA VAL A 35 -28.13 -67.79 -36.70
C VAL A 35 -29.36 -68.67 -36.90
N ASP A 36 -29.49 -69.34 -38.04
CA ASP A 36 -30.43 -70.43 -38.23
C ASP A 36 -29.74 -71.78 -38.03
N ASP A 37 -30.51 -72.83 -37.75
CA ASP A 37 -29.99 -74.16 -37.45
C ASP A 37 -29.66 -74.98 -38.71
N LEU A 38 -29.78 -74.40 -39.90
CA LEU A 38 -29.62 -75.07 -41.20
C LEU A 38 -30.47 -76.36 -41.34
N GLY A 39 -31.60 -76.44 -40.64
CA GLY A 39 -32.50 -77.60 -40.63
C GLY A 39 -32.15 -78.67 -39.59
N ASN A 40 -31.19 -78.41 -38.70
CA ASN A 40 -30.84 -79.29 -37.58
C ASN A 40 -30.43 -78.49 -36.32
N PRO A 41 -31.24 -78.49 -35.24
CA PRO A 41 -30.94 -77.77 -34.00
C PRO A 41 -29.57 -78.10 -33.38
N ALA A 42 -29.04 -79.31 -33.63
CA ALA A 42 -27.72 -79.71 -33.15
C ALA A 42 -26.56 -78.88 -33.74
N ASN A 43 -26.81 -78.09 -34.79
CA ASN A 43 -25.82 -77.21 -35.39
C ASN A 43 -25.55 -75.96 -34.55
N CYS A 44 -26.48 -75.54 -33.67
CA CYS A 44 -26.36 -74.36 -32.82
C CYS A 44 -25.40 -74.61 -31.64
N VAL A 45 -24.10 -74.60 -31.93
CA VAL A 45 -23.03 -75.06 -31.02
C VAL A 45 -22.12 -73.95 -30.50
N ASN A 46 -22.30 -72.70 -30.93
CA ASN A 46 -21.48 -71.56 -30.52
C ASN A 46 -22.33 -70.48 -29.85
N CYS A 47 -21.76 -69.71 -28.92
CA CYS A 47 -22.34 -68.42 -28.54
C CYS A 47 -21.93 -67.35 -29.56
N GLN A 48 -22.88 -66.51 -29.95
CA GLN A 48 -22.67 -65.36 -30.82
C GLN A 48 -21.67 -64.36 -30.23
N LYS A 49 -21.08 -63.52 -31.09
CA LYS A 49 -20.28 -62.37 -30.65
C LYS A 49 -21.06 -61.54 -29.62
N ASN A 50 -20.44 -61.22 -28.49
CA ASN A 50 -21.06 -60.48 -27.36
C ASN A 50 -22.16 -61.24 -26.62
N PHE A 51 -22.14 -62.57 -26.69
CA PHE A 51 -22.94 -63.44 -25.84
C PHE A 51 -22.03 -64.46 -25.16
N TYR A 52 -22.30 -64.76 -23.91
CA TYR A 52 -21.49 -65.69 -23.11
C TYR A 52 -22.37 -66.77 -22.48
N TYR A 53 -21.80 -67.96 -22.31
CA TYR A 53 -22.44 -69.05 -21.61
C TYR A 53 -22.00 -69.03 -20.14
N ASN A 54 -22.97 -68.91 -19.24
CA ASN A 54 -22.76 -68.82 -17.80
C ASN A 54 -23.59 -69.80 -16.97
N ASN A 55 -24.19 -70.79 -17.64
CA ASN A 55 -24.96 -71.81 -16.95
C ASN A 55 -24.03 -72.84 -16.33
N ALA A 56 -24.37 -73.29 -15.11
CA ALA A 56 -23.66 -74.36 -14.42
C ALA A 56 -23.90 -75.75 -15.06
N ALA A 57 -24.94 -75.87 -15.89
CA ALA A 57 -25.25 -77.09 -16.63
C ALA A 57 -24.40 -77.21 -17.90
N ALA A 58 -24.26 -78.44 -18.41
CA ALA A 58 -23.61 -78.67 -19.70
C ALA A 58 -24.43 -78.05 -20.84
N PHE A 59 -23.74 -77.48 -21.84
CA PHE A 59 -24.39 -76.91 -23.01
C PHE A 59 -25.03 -78.00 -23.86
N VAL A 60 -26.30 -77.80 -24.21
CA VAL A 60 -27.09 -78.68 -25.08
C VAL A 60 -27.35 -77.96 -26.41
N PRO A 61 -26.75 -78.42 -27.53
CA PRO A 61 -26.99 -77.85 -28.86
C PRO A 61 -28.47 -77.80 -29.21
N GLY A 62 -28.93 -76.64 -29.70
CA GLY A 62 -30.32 -76.43 -30.11
C GLY A 62 -31.32 -76.18 -28.97
N ALA A 63 -30.89 -76.22 -27.70
CA ALA A 63 -31.75 -75.95 -26.55
C ALA A 63 -31.18 -74.90 -25.58
N SER A 64 -29.85 -74.83 -25.45
CA SER A 64 -29.18 -73.84 -24.58
C SER A 64 -29.20 -72.45 -25.19
N THR A 65 -29.31 -71.43 -24.34
CA THR A 65 -29.17 -70.02 -24.72
C THR A 65 -27.86 -69.45 -24.18
N CYS A 66 -27.35 -68.39 -24.83
CA CYS A 66 -26.24 -67.60 -24.30
C CYS A 66 -26.75 -66.23 -23.82
N THR A 67 -26.15 -65.73 -22.76
CA THR A 67 -26.54 -64.48 -22.11
C THR A 67 -25.88 -63.30 -22.83
N PRO A 68 -26.61 -62.22 -23.16
CA PRO A 68 -26.01 -61.03 -23.74
C PRO A 68 -24.98 -60.42 -22.80
N CYS A 69 -23.85 -59.97 -23.35
CA CYS A 69 -22.82 -59.31 -22.58
C CYS A 69 -23.33 -58.01 -21.95
N PRO A 70 -23.04 -57.76 -20.66
CA PRO A 70 -23.36 -56.48 -20.01
C PRO A 70 -22.73 -55.28 -20.72
N GLN A 71 -21.54 -55.47 -21.33
CA GLN A 71 -20.87 -54.51 -22.21
C GLN A 71 -20.30 -55.26 -23.43
N LYS A 72 -20.61 -54.75 -24.63
CA LYS A 72 -20.16 -55.33 -25.89
C LYS A 72 -18.66 -55.14 -26.06
N LYS A 73 -18.01 -56.11 -26.69
CA LYS A 73 -16.59 -56.14 -27.00
C LYS A 73 -16.37 -55.75 -28.46
N ASP A 74 -15.90 -54.52 -28.65
CA ASP A 74 -15.83 -53.87 -29.96
C ASP A 74 -14.83 -54.58 -30.89
N ALA A 75 -13.67 -55.00 -30.36
CA ALA A 75 -12.62 -55.73 -31.09
C ALA A 75 -12.35 -57.13 -30.50
N GLY A 76 -12.14 -58.13 -31.36
CA GLY A 76 -11.72 -59.48 -30.96
C GLY A 76 -12.81 -60.40 -30.39
N ALA A 77 -14.03 -59.91 -30.12
CA ALA A 77 -15.14 -60.81 -29.84
C ALA A 77 -15.49 -61.58 -31.12
N GLN A 78 -15.48 -62.90 -30.98
CA GLN A 78 -15.78 -63.85 -32.03
C GLN A 78 -16.78 -64.85 -31.47
N PRO A 79 -17.59 -65.48 -32.32
CA PRO A 79 -18.35 -66.64 -31.91
C PRO A 79 -17.41 -67.71 -31.38
N ASN A 80 -17.73 -68.28 -30.22
CA ASN A 80 -16.90 -69.33 -29.60
C ASN A 80 -17.77 -70.48 -29.11
N PRO A 81 -17.21 -71.70 -29.04
CA PRO A 81 -17.85 -72.81 -28.36
C PRO A 81 -18.16 -72.48 -26.88
N PRO A 82 -19.23 -73.02 -26.29
CA PRO A 82 -19.68 -72.75 -24.93
C PRO A 82 -18.60 -72.93 -23.86
N ALA A 83 -17.72 -73.92 -24.03
CA ALA A 83 -16.61 -74.18 -23.11
C ALA A 83 -15.63 -73.00 -23.00
N THR A 84 -15.52 -72.19 -24.06
CA THR A 84 -14.61 -71.04 -24.12
C THR A 84 -15.34 -69.71 -24.24
N ALA A 85 -16.65 -69.69 -24.50
CA ALA A 85 -17.50 -68.51 -24.58
C ALA A 85 -17.93 -67.99 -23.20
N ASN A 86 -16.97 -67.75 -22.31
CA ASN A 86 -17.24 -67.18 -20.99
C ASN A 86 -17.22 -65.63 -21.02
N LEU A 87 -17.54 -65.00 -19.88
CA LEU A 87 -17.63 -63.54 -19.76
C LEU A 87 -16.32 -62.84 -20.20
N VAL A 88 -15.17 -63.43 -19.92
CA VAL A 88 -13.83 -62.87 -20.18
C VAL A 88 -13.49 -62.86 -21.67
N THR A 89 -13.85 -63.93 -22.37
CA THR A 89 -13.53 -64.06 -23.80
C THR A 89 -14.52 -63.29 -24.67
N GLN A 90 -15.79 -63.23 -24.26
CA GLN A 90 -16.90 -62.68 -25.05
C GLN A 90 -17.29 -61.23 -24.72
N CYS A 91 -17.05 -60.77 -23.49
CA CYS A 91 -17.53 -59.48 -23.01
C CYS A 91 -16.39 -58.55 -22.58
N ASN A 92 -16.68 -57.24 -22.55
CA ASN A 92 -15.84 -56.29 -21.83
C ASN A 92 -16.32 -56.18 -20.38
N VAL A 93 -15.38 -55.92 -19.46
CA VAL A 93 -15.69 -55.68 -18.06
C VAL A 93 -15.46 -54.22 -17.71
N LYS A 94 -16.40 -53.65 -16.96
CA LYS A 94 -16.27 -52.31 -16.38
C LYS A 94 -15.48 -52.38 -15.09
N CYS A 95 -14.48 -51.53 -14.95
CA CYS A 95 -13.69 -51.43 -13.74
C CYS A 95 -14.53 -50.91 -12.55
N PRO A 96 -14.24 -51.36 -11.32
CA PRO A 96 -14.82 -50.80 -10.11
C PRO A 96 -14.69 -49.27 -10.04
N ALA A 97 -15.59 -48.60 -9.33
CA ALA A 97 -15.66 -47.13 -9.29
C ALA A 97 -14.30 -46.49 -8.96
N GLY A 98 -13.92 -45.48 -9.75
CA GLY A 98 -12.66 -44.75 -9.57
C GLY A 98 -11.38 -45.48 -9.99
N THR A 99 -11.47 -46.74 -10.45
CA THR A 99 -10.31 -47.53 -10.89
C THR A 99 -10.17 -47.56 -12.42
N ALA A 100 -9.00 -47.97 -12.90
CA ALA A 100 -8.70 -48.15 -14.32
C ALA A 100 -7.64 -49.24 -14.53
N ILE A 101 -7.50 -49.71 -15.77
CA ILE A 101 -6.38 -50.56 -16.18
C ILE A 101 -5.09 -49.75 -16.40
N ALA A 102 -3.97 -50.41 -16.70
CA ALA A 102 -2.66 -49.77 -16.91
C ALA A 102 -2.67 -48.62 -17.93
N GLY A 103 -3.49 -48.71 -18.98
CA GLY A 103 -3.65 -47.66 -20.01
C GLY A 103 -4.69 -46.58 -19.70
N GLY A 104 -5.30 -46.59 -18.51
CA GLY A 104 -6.30 -45.59 -18.08
C GLY A 104 -7.74 -45.86 -18.55
N ALA A 105 -7.98 -46.92 -19.32
CA ALA A 105 -9.33 -47.30 -19.73
C ALA A 105 -10.15 -47.89 -18.57
N THR A 106 -11.47 -47.70 -18.63
CA THR A 106 -12.39 -48.07 -17.52
C THR A 106 -13.53 -48.97 -17.90
N ASP A 107 -13.86 -49.06 -19.19
CA ASP A 107 -15.03 -49.80 -19.68
C ASP A 107 -14.61 -50.93 -20.65
N TYR A 108 -13.33 -51.30 -20.63
CA TYR A 108 -12.67 -52.19 -21.60
C TYR A 108 -11.61 -53.09 -20.97
N ALA A 109 -11.77 -53.51 -19.72
CA ALA A 109 -10.88 -54.50 -19.13
C ALA A 109 -11.21 -55.90 -19.71
N ALA A 110 -10.19 -56.68 -20.07
CA ALA A 110 -10.39 -58.05 -20.56
C ALA A 110 -10.81 -58.99 -19.41
N ILE A 111 -10.30 -58.73 -18.20
CA ILE A 111 -10.74 -59.33 -16.94
C ILE A 111 -10.77 -58.28 -15.83
N ILE A 112 -11.65 -58.45 -14.84
CA ILE A 112 -11.83 -57.46 -13.76
C ILE A 112 -10.54 -57.23 -12.95
N THR A 113 -9.67 -58.23 -12.84
CA THR A 113 -8.38 -58.14 -12.12
C THR A 113 -7.33 -57.28 -12.84
N GLU A 114 -7.59 -56.80 -14.06
CA GLU A 114 -6.74 -55.80 -14.72
C GLU A 114 -6.95 -54.38 -14.19
N CYS A 115 -8.03 -54.14 -13.44
CA CYS A 115 -8.32 -52.85 -12.81
C CYS A 115 -7.42 -52.66 -11.57
N VAL A 116 -6.15 -52.37 -11.83
CA VAL A 116 -5.06 -52.29 -10.83
C VAL A 116 -4.70 -50.87 -10.42
N ASN A 117 -5.19 -49.86 -11.14
CA ASN A 117 -4.85 -48.45 -10.90
C ASN A 117 -6.03 -47.65 -10.37
N CYS A 118 -5.76 -46.61 -9.60
CA CYS A 118 -6.73 -45.52 -9.42
C CYS A 118 -6.63 -44.54 -10.59
N ARG A 119 -7.78 -44.05 -11.04
CA ARG A 119 -7.90 -42.99 -12.05
C ARG A 119 -7.14 -41.73 -11.62
N ILE A 120 -6.78 -40.89 -12.58
CA ILE A 120 -6.26 -39.55 -12.31
C ILE A 120 -7.28 -38.80 -11.46
N ASN A 121 -6.81 -38.18 -10.36
CA ASN A 121 -7.65 -37.54 -9.35
C ASN A 121 -8.59 -38.49 -8.59
N PHE A 122 -8.20 -39.76 -8.45
CA PHE A 122 -8.83 -40.70 -7.53
C PHE A 122 -7.74 -41.35 -6.68
N TYR A 123 -8.03 -41.61 -5.42
CA TYR A 123 -7.08 -42.19 -4.46
C TYR A 123 -7.67 -43.41 -3.76
N ASN A 124 -6.79 -44.30 -3.29
CA ASN A 124 -7.16 -45.43 -2.46
C ASN A 124 -7.10 -45.02 -0.99
N GLU A 125 -8.26 -44.91 -0.34
CA GLU A 125 -8.39 -44.61 1.09
C GLU A 125 -7.71 -45.66 1.99
N ASN A 126 -7.61 -46.90 1.50
CA ASN A 126 -7.05 -48.03 2.23
C ASN A 126 -5.60 -48.35 1.82
N ALA A 127 -4.92 -47.45 1.10
CA ALA A 127 -3.54 -47.66 0.68
C ALA A 127 -2.65 -48.03 1.89
N PRO A 128 -1.77 -49.02 1.76
CA PRO A 128 -1.35 -49.69 0.52
C PRO A 128 -2.22 -50.90 0.12
N ASN A 129 -3.27 -51.24 0.86
CA ASN A 129 -4.09 -52.42 0.59
C ASN A 129 -5.01 -52.17 -0.61
N PHE A 130 -4.76 -52.85 -1.73
CA PHE A 130 -5.56 -52.75 -2.94
C PHE A 130 -5.75 -54.13 -3.57
N ASN A 131 -7.01 -54.55 -3.69
CA ASN A 131 -7.40 -55.82 -4.29
C ASN A 131 -7.87 -55.58 -5.72
N ALA A 132 -7.08 -56.01 -6.70
CA ALA A 132 -7.37 -55.81 -8.11
C ALA A 132 -8.75 -56.37 -8.49
N GLY A 133 -9.56 -55.56 -9.15
CA GLY A 133 -10.92 -55.92 -9.55
C GLY A 133 -11.99 -55.94 -8.45
N ALA A 134 -11.62 -55.64 -7.20
CA ALA A 134 -12.57 -55.56 -6.08
C ALA A 134 -12.56 -54.18 -5.39
N SER A 135 -11.38 -53.59 -5.20
CA SER A 135 -11.23 -52.28 -4.57
C SER A 135 -11.81 -51.16 -5.45
N THR A 136 -12.34 -50.11 -4.80
CA THR A 136 -12.73 -48.85 -5.43
C THR A 136 -11.74 -47.74 -5.06
N CYS A 137 -11.68 -46.68 -5.86
CA CYS A 137 -10.95 -45.46 -5.51
C CYS A 137 -11.92 -44.29 -5.35
N THR A 138 -11.63 -43.41 -4.40
CA THR A 138 -12.45 -42.24 -4.08
C THR A 138 -11.96 -41.04 -4.88
N ALA A 139 -12.89 -40.21 -5.37
CA ALA A 139 -12.54 -38.98 -6.07
C ALA A 139 -11.75 -38.05 -5.15
N CYS A 140 -10.72 -37.41 -5.69
CA CYS A 140 -9.96 -36.39 -4.97
C CYS A 140 -10.89 -35.22 -4.62
N PRO A 141 -10.79 -34.68 -3.40
CA PRO A 141 -11.49 -33.46 -3.02
C PRO A 141 -11.14 -32.28 -3.95
N VAL A 142 -9.88 -32.21 -4.41
CA VAL A 142 -9.40 -31.27 -5.42
C VAL A 142 -8.46 -32.00 -6.39
N ASN A 143 -8.73 -31.83 -7.68
CA ASN A 143 -7.92 -32.41 -8.75
C ASN A 143 -6.49 -31.83 -8.73
N ARG A 144 -5.50 -32.71 -8.85
CA ARG A 144 -4.11 -32.32 -9.05
C ARG A 144 -3.88 -31.97 -10.52
N VAL A 145 -3.32 -30.78 -10.77
CA VAL A 145 -2.91 -30.39 -12.13
C VAL A 145 -1.76 -31.29 -12.58
N GLY A 146 -1.91 -31.95 -13.73
CA GLY A 146 -0.94 -32.94 -14.21
C GLY A 146 -0.95 -34.25 -13.42
N GLY A 147 -2.06 -34.60 -12.76
CA GLY A 147 -2.19 -35.85 -12.02
C GLY A 147 -1.86 -37.08 -12.87
N ALA A 148 -1.31 -38.11 -12.22
CA ALA A 148 -0.85 -39.33 -12.87
C ALA A 148 -1.75 -40.51 -12.52
N LEU A 149 -1.83 -41.47 -13.44
CA LEU A 149 -2.41 -42.78 -13.15
C LEU A 149 -1.42 -43.55 -12.28
N ASN A 150 -1.84 -43.99 -11.08
CA ASN A 150 -0.98 -44.75 -10.17
C ASN A 150 -1.60 -46.10 -9.82
N ALA A 151 -0.74 -47.10 -9.60
CA ALA A 151 -1.12 -48.38 -9.03
C ALA A 151 -1.88 -48.18 -7.72
N GLY A 152 -2.95 -48.93 -7.50
CA GLY A 152 -3.88 -48.72 -6.39
C GLY A 152 -3.25 -48.80 -5.00
N ASN A 153 -2.15 -49.53 -4.85
CA ASN A 153 -1.34 -49.57 -3.63
C ASN A 153 -0.49 -48.30 -3.40
N ALA A 154 -0.09 -47.62 -4.47
CA ALA A 154 0.70 -46.39 -4.47
C ALA A 154 -0.15 -45.12 -4.65
N ALA A 155 -1.43 -45.27 -5.00
CA ALA A 155 -2.40 -44.22 -5.22
C ALA A 155 -2.91 -43.61 -3.90
N THR A 156 -1.99 -43.21 -3.03
CA THR A 156 -2.31 -42.47 -1.80
C THR A 156 -2.90 -41.10 -2.13
N ILE A 157 -3.61 -40.50 -1.17
CA ILE A 157 -4.17 -39.14 -1.34
C ILE A 157 -3.09 -38.11 -1.71
N VAL A 158 -1.88 -38.23 -1.17
CA VAL A 158 -0.75 -37.33 -1.46
C VAL A 158 -0.18 -37.54 -2.86
N ALA A 159 -0.17 -38.78 -3.35
CA ALA A 159 0.30 -39.08 -4.70
C ALA A 159 -0.69 -38.58 -5.77
N GLN A 160 -2.00 -38.64 -5.47
CA GLN A 160 -3.08 -38.45 -6.44
C GLN A 160 -3.76 -37.07 -6.40
N CYS A 161 -3.83 -36.43 -5.24
CA CYS A 161 -4.63 -35.22 -5.04
C CYS A 161 -3.77 -33.98 -4.81
N ASN A 162 -4.37 -32.80 -4.98
CA ASN A 162 -3.74 -31.56 -4.50
C ASN A 162 -3.80 -31.52 -2.96
N VAL A 163 -2.68 -31.25 -2.30
CA VAL A 163 -2.56 -31.25 -0.82
C VAL A 163 -2.24 -29.89 -0.22
N ALA A 164 -2.19 -28.84 -1.05
CA ALA A 164 -1.88 -27.48 -0.62
C ALA A 164 -3.15 -26.68 -0.31
N CYS A 165 -3.18 -26.01 0.86
CA CYS A 165 -4.24 -25.08 1.22
C CYS A 165 -4.39 -23.94 0.18
N PRO A 166 -5.62 -23.41 -0.03
CA PRO A 166 -5.84 -22.25 -0.90
C PRO A 166 -4.94 -21.06 -0.57
N THR A 167 -4.67 -20.21 -1.56
CA THR A 167 -3.77 -19.06 -1.44
C THR A 167 -4.02 -18.25 -0.15
N GLY A 168 -2.94 -18.01 0.60
CA GLY A 168 -2.97 -17.21 1.83
C GLY A 168 -3.60 -17.91 3.05
N THR A 169 -4.08 -19.15 2.93
CA THR A 169 -4.66 -19.91 4.05
C THR A 169 -3.69 -20.97 4.60
N ALA A 170 -3.86 -21.33 5.87
CA ALA A 170 -3.07 -22.34 6.57
C ALA A 170 -3.96 -23.25 7.43
N LEU A 171 -3.36 -24.36 7.87
CA LEU A 171 -3.92 -25.23 8.90
C LEU A 171 -4.03 -24.50 10.25
N ASP A 172 -4.58 -25.18 11.26
CA ASP A 172 -4.77 -24.61 12.60
C ASP A 172 -3.45 -24.23 13.30
N ASP A 173 -2.30 -24.78 12.90
CA ASP A 173 -1.00 -24.32 13.40
C ASP A 173 -0.57 -22.95 12.85
N GLY A 174 -1.29 -22.43 11.84
CA GLY A 174 -1.06 -21.11 11.24
C GLY A 174 0.16 -21.00 10.32
N VAL A 175 0.92 -22.08 10.13
CA VAL A 175 2.18 -22.09 9.36
C VAL A 175 2.15 -23.16 8.27
N THR A 176 1.55 -24.31 8.54
CA THR A 176 1.56 -25.44 7.62
C THR A 176 0.56 -25.20 6.49
N THR A 177 1.05 -25.39 5.27
CA THR A 177 0.33 -25.13 4.02
C THR A 177 -0.01 -26.40 3.27
N ASP A 178 0.66 -27.49 3.63
CA ASP A 178 0.64 -28.76 2.93
C ASP A 178 0.25 -29.85 3.93
N TYR A 179 -0.61 -30.78 3.50
CA TYR A 179 -1.25 -31.86 4.28
C TYR A 179 -2.67 -31.51 4.75
N VAL A 180 -3.63 -31.75 3.86
CA VAL A 180 -5.05 -31.79 4.19
C VAL A 180 -5.54 -33.22 4.06
N ARG A 181 -5.96 -33.84 5.18
CA ARG A 181 -6.87 -35.00 5.09
C ARG A 181 -8.21 -34.54 4.54
N SER A 182 -8.56 -33.28 4.83
CA SER A 182 -9.68 -32.56 4.26
C SER A 182 -9.36 -31.06 4.14
N PHE A 183 -9.69 -30.44 3.01
CA PHE A 183 -9.53 -28.99 2.81
C PHE A 183 -10.28 -28.13 3.86
N THR A 184 -11.25 -28.70 4.56
CA THR A 184 -11.91 -28.04 5.68
C THR A 184 -10.98 -27.74 6.87
N GLU A 185 -9.76 -28.29 6.88
CA GLU A 185 -8.74 -28.02 7.90
C GLU A 185 -7.94 -26.72 7.62
N CYS A 186 -8.05 -26.13 6.42
CA CYS A 186 -7.46 -24.82 6.11
C CYS A 186 -8.34 -23.70 6.72
N VAL A 187 -8.28 -23.55 8.03
CA VAL A 187 -9.17 -22.71 8.85
C VAL A 187 -8.62 -21.32 9.18
N LYS A 188 -7.33 -21.07 8.94
CA LYS A 188 -6.67 -19.79 9.25
C LYS A 188 -6.20 -19.05 8.01
N CYS A 189 -6.12 -17.72 8.10
CA CYS A 189 -5.24 -16.96 7.22
C CYS A 189 -3.82 -16.99 7.77
N ARG A 190 -2.85 -17.12 6.86
CA ARG A 190 -1.41 -17.03 7.19
C ARG A 190 -1.09 -15.66 7.76
N VAL A 191 0.00 -15.60 8.51
CA VAL A 191 0.62 -14.35 8.94
C VAL A 191 0.78 -13.40 7.74
N ASN A 192 0.36 -12.15 7.89
CA ASN A 192 0.38 -11.11 6.83
C ASN A 192 -0.56 -11.39 5.64
N PHE A 193 -1.59 -12.21 5.83
CA PHE A 193 -2.70 -12.34 4.90
C PHE A 193 -4.02 -12.10 5.63
N TYR A 194 -4.96 -11.40 5.01
CA TYR A 194 -6.27 -11.10 5.58
C TYR A 194 -7.39 -11.63 4.69
N TYR A 195 -8.53 -11.94 5.30
CA TYR A 195 -9.72 -12.36 4.58
C TYR A 195 -10.59 -11.15 4.24
N ASN A 196 -10.73 -10.87 2.94
CA ASN A 196 -11.62 -9.82 2.43
C ASN A 196 -12.99 -10.40 2.07
N GLY A 197 -13.74 -10.86 3.07
CA GLY A 197 -15.07 -11.44 2.90
C GLY A 197 -16.17 -10.40 2.58
N ASN A 198 -15.99 -9.59 1.53
CA ASN A 198 -16.91 -8.50 1.14
C ASN A 198 -17.44 -7.72 2.35
N ASN A 199 -16.55 -7.06 3.11
CA ASN A 199 -16.89 -6.32 4.33
C ASN A 199 -17.67 -7.13 5.40
N GLY A 200 -17.34 -8.42 5.56
CA GLY A 200 -17.88 -9.27 6.63
C GLY A 200 -19.18 -10.01 6.29
N ASN A 201 -19.70 -9.86 5.07
CA ASN A 201 -20.97 -10.47 4.66
C ASN A 201 -20.82 -11.88 4.05
N THR A 202 -19.61 -12.30 3.67
CA THR A 202 -19.35 -13.68 3.28
C THR A 202 -18.56 -14.40 4.36
N PRO A 203 -19.13 -15.44 5.01
CA PRO A 203 -18.40 -16.25 5.97
C PRO A 203 -17.21 -16.93 5.32
N PHE A 204 -16.10 -17.01 6.06
CA PHE A 204 -14.95 -17.80 5.65
C PHE A 204 -15.35 -19.27 5.52
N ASN A 205 -15.10 -19.85 4.36
CA ASN A 205 -15.39 -21.25 4.07
C ASN A 205 -14.06 -22.02 4.02
N PRO A 206 -13.74 -22.82 5.05
CA PRO A 206 -12.51 -23.58 5.11
C PRO A 206 -12.30 -24.42 3.85
N GLY A 207 -11.12 -24.27 3.24
CA GLY A 207 -10.77 -24.99 2.02
C GLY A 207 -11.27 -24.40 0.70
N LYS A 208 -12.07 -23.33 0.75
CA LYS A 208 -12.54 -22.61 -0.44
C LYS A 208 -12.15 -21.14 -0.45
N SER A 209 -12.21 -20.49 0.72
CA SER A 209 -11.79 -19.10 0.87
C SER A 209 -10.30 -18.95 0.60
N GLN A 210 -9.93 -17.79 0.05
CA GLN A 210 -8.53 -17.37 -0.11
C GLN A 210 -8.31 -16.13 0.76
N CYS A 211 -7.09 -15.96 1.27
CA CYS A 211 -6.70 -14.75 1.98
C CYS A 211 -5.81 -13.89 1.07
N THR A 212 -6.00 -12.58 1.15
CA THR A 212 -5.31 -11.56 0.37
C THR A 212 -4.04 -11.14 1.10
N PRO A 213 -2.90 -10.97 0.42
CA PRO A 213 -1.69 -10.45 1.06
C PRO A 213 -1.92 -9.04 1.62
N CYS A 214 -1.32 -8.78 2.78
CA CYS A 214 -1.38 -7.46 3.42
C CYS A 214 -0.68 -6.39 2.56
N PRO A 215 -1.28 -5.19 2.39
CA PRO A 215 -0.62 -4.06 1.74
C PRO A 215 0.65 -3.60 2.47
N ALA A 216 0.65 -3.71 3.80
CA ALA A 216 1.82 -3.51 4.65
C ALA A 216 1.86 -4.59 5.74
N ILE A 217 3.04 -5.17 5.93
CA ILE A 217 3.25 -6.35 6.77
C ILE A 217 3.54 -5.97 8.23
N LYS A 218 3.08 -6.81 9.17
CA LYS A 218 3.46 -6.75 10.57
C LYS A 218 4.86 -7.37 10.74
N PRO A 219 5.71 -6.87 11.66
CA PRO A 219 6.97 -7.54 12.00
C PRO A 219 6.68 -8.94 12.57
N ALA A 220 7.56 -9.90 12.28
CA ALA A 220 7.34 -11.32 12.55
C ALA A 220 7.06 -11.67 14.03
N ASN A 221 7.45 -10.82 14.98
CA ASN A 221 7.22 -11.00 16.41
C ASN A 221 5.84 -10.51 16.90
N VAL A 222 5.07 -9.82 16.04
CA VAL A 222 3.72 -9.28 16.37
C VAL A 222 2.63 -9.89 15.49
N ALA A 223 3.04 -10.46 14.36
CA ALA A 223 2.14 -11.00 13.35
C ALA A 223 1.70 -12.42 13.74
N GLN A 224 0.38 -12.67 13.81
CA GLN A 224 -0.18 -13.97 14.19
C GLN A 224 -1.21 -14.43 13.17
N ALA A 225 -1.16 -15.70 12.77
CA ALA A 225 -2.22 -16.32 11.99
C ALA A 225 -3.48 -16.43 12.85
N THR A 226 -4.63 -16.05 12.29
CA THR A 226 -5.93 -16.08 12.98
C THR A 226 -6.94 -16.87 12.16
N LEU A 227 -8.01 -17.30 12.83
CA LEU A 227 -9.14 -17.96 12.16
C LEU A 227 -9.67 -17.08 11.04
N GLY A 228 -10.08 -17.70 9.93
CA GLY A 228 -10.40 -16.98 8.70
C GLY A 228 -11.47 -15.90 8.85
N ASN A 229 -12.48 -16.10 9.71
CA ASN A 229 -13.48 -15.08 10.01
C ASN A 229 -12.93 -13.90 10.82
N ASP A 230 -11.91 -14.14 11.63
CA ASP A 230 -11.28 -13.13 12.51
C ASP A 230 -10.04 -12.50 11.87
N ALA A 231 -9.59 -13.03 10.73
CA ALA A 231 -8.45 -12.57 9.96
C ALA A 231 -8.75 -11.29 9.17
N THR A 232 -9.29 -10.28 9.85
CA THR A 232 -9.53 -8.96 9.26
C THR A 232 -8.22 -8.26 8.93
N ILE A 233 -8.29 -7.25 8.05
CA ILE A 233 -7.12 -6.42 7.70
C ILE A 233 -6.45 -5.82 8.95
N THR A 234 -7.23 -5.44 9.96
CA THR A 234 -6.74 -4.94 11.26
C THR A 234 -6.01 -6.02 12.08
N ALA A 235 -6.58 -7.23 12.12
CA ALA A 235 -6.01 -8.33 12.88
C ALA A 235 -4.67 -8.81 12.26
N GLN A 236 -4.54 -8.74 10.94
CA GLN A 236 -3.46 -9.38 10.20
C GLN A 236 -2.40 -8.42 9.62
N CYS A 237 -2.78 -7.18 9.28
CA CYS A 237 -1.91 -6.25 8.57
C CYS A 237 -1.45 -5.07 9.44
N ASN A 238 -0.30 -4.49 9.12
CA ASN A 238 0.05 -3.19 9.66
C ASN A 238 -0.69 -2.12 8.84
N VAL A 239 -1.61 -1.40 9.47
CA VAL A 239 -2.22 -0.23 8.86
C VAL A 239 -1.57 0.98 9.48
N ALA A 240 -0.71 1.65 8.70
CA ALA A 240 -0.07 2.89 9.11
C ALA A 240 -0.91 4.09 8.66
N CYS A 241 -0.88 5.14 9.47
CA CYS A 241 -1.42 6.43 9.06
C CYS A 241 -0.53 7.06 7.99
N PRO A 242 -1.10 7.81 7.03
CA PRO A 242 -0.31 8.64 6.12
C PRO A 242 0.63 9.59 6.89
N ASP A 243 1.74 9.98 6.26
CA ASP A 243 2.79 10.79 6.89
C ASP A 243 2.24 12.03 7.63
N GLY A 244 2.73 12.22 8.85
CA GLY A 244 2.33 13.34 9.71
C GLY A 244 0.92 13.25 10.28
N THR A 245 0.17 12.17 10.03
CA THR A 245 -1.17 11.96 10.58
C THR A 245 -1.20 10.90 11.68
N ILE A 246 -2.18 11.01 12.57
CA ILE A 246 -2.44 10.07 13.65
C ILE A 246 -3.95 9.89 13.86
N SER A 247 -4.32 8.82 14.55
CA SER A 247 -5.69 8.64 15.03
C SER A 247 -6.05 9.63 16.14
N ALA A 248 -7.35 9.77 16.42
CA ALA A 248 -7.82 10.56 17.56
C ALA A 248 -7.24 10.09 18.92
N ALA A 249 -6.83 8.82 19.02
CA ALA A 249 -6.20 8.24 20.21
C ALA A 249 -4.67 8.46 20.25
N GLY A 250 -4.08 9.17 19.28
CA GLY A 250 -2.64 9.44 19.24
C GLY A 250 -1.81 8.33 18.61
N VAL A 251 -2.43 7.39 17.90
CA VAL A 251 -1.78 6.22 17.33
C VAL A 251 -1.49 6.44 15.85
N ASN A 252 -0.27 6.18 15.39
CA ASN A 252 0.17 6.39 13.99
C ASN A 252 0.38 5.10 13.18
N ASN A 253 0.37 3.96 13.87
CA ASN A 253 0.51 2.63 13.29
C ASN A 253 -0.50 1.71 13.98
N TRP A 254 -0.91 0.62 13.34
CA TRP A 254 -1.87 -0.33 13.94
C TRP A 254 -3.28 0.22 14.09
N VAL A 255 -3.69 1.17 13.25
CA VAL A 255 -5.09 1.63 13.21
C VAL A 255 -5.98 0.53 12.62
N ALA A 256 -7.28 0.52 12.92
CA ALA A 256 -8.15 -0.51 12.36
C ALA A 256 -8.37 -0.30 10.87
N GLN A 257 -8.46 0.96 10.45
CA GLN A 257 -8.58 1.40 9.07
C GLN A 257 -7.82 2.73 8.93
N ASN A 258 -7.27 3.02 7.75
CA ASN A 258 -6.59 4.28 7.50
C ASN A 258 -7.51 5.50 7.71
N THR A 259 -8.82 5.35 7.53
CA THR A 259 -9.83 6.39 7.79
C THR A 259 -9.91 6.82 9.26
N GLU A 260 -9.29 6.08 10.19
CA GLU A 260 -9.15 6.51 11.59
C GLU A 260 -8.09 7.61 11.78
N CYS A 261 -7.22 7.82 10.80
CA CYS A 261 -6.18 8.85 10.82
C CYS A 261 -6.79 10.22 10.52
N THR A 262 -7.50 10.75 11.52
CA THR A 262 -8.31 11.98 11.40
C THR A 262 -7.56 13.25 11.80
N ASN A 263 -6.39 13.13 12.44
CA ASN A 263 -5.67 14.23 13.04
C ASN A 263 -4.28 14.40 12.41
N CYS A 264 -3.77 15.63 12.36
CA CYS A 264 -2.33 15.85 12.22
C CYS A 264 -1.65 15.62 13.57
N ALA A 265 -0.46 15.02 13.53
CA ALA A 265 0.40 14.84 14.69
C ALA A 265 0.86 16.19 15.28
N PRO A 266 1.31 16.24 16.55
CA PRO A 266 2.01 17.40 17.09
C PRO A 266 3.16 17.86 16.20
N ASN A 267 3.22 19.16 15.89
CA ASN A 267 4.20 19.77 14.99
C ASN A 267 4.07 19.33 13.52
N PHE A 268 2.88 18.90 13.11
CA PHE A 268 2.52 18.71 11.71
C PHE A 268 1.25 19.48 11.40
N TYR A 269 1.15 20.06 10.20
CA TYR A 269 0.02 20.87 9.79
C TYR A 269 -0.55 20.44 8.44
N ASN A 270 -1.83 20.73 8.22
CA ASN A 270 -2.48 20.56 6.94
C ASN A 270 -2.33 21.85 6.13
N ASN A 271 -1.64 21.80 4.99
CA ASN A 271 -1.45 22.95 4.11
C ASN A 271 -2.66 23.23 3.19
N ASN A 272 -3.66 22.35 3.18
CA ASN A 272 -4.85 22.41 2.33
C ASN A 272 -6.16 22.54 3.14
N VAL A 273 -6.09 23.13 4.34
CA VAL A 273 -7.28 23.40 5.18
C VAL A 273 -8.37 24.14 4.39
N PRO A 274 -9.66 23.79 4.55
CA PRO A 274 -10.20 22.78 5.47
C PRO A 274 -10.23 21.36 4.90
N ASN A 275 -9.72 21.16 3.68
CA ASN A 275 -9.81 19.88 2.99
C ASN A 275 -8.86 18.86 3.64
N PHE A 276 -9.43 17.91 4.36
CA PHE A 276 -8.72 16.78 4.93
C PHE A 276 -9.56 15.52 4.74
N ASN A 277 -8.99 14.52 4.07
CA ASN A 277 -9.64 13.24 3.84
C ASN A 277 -8.93 12.16 4.69
N PRO A 278 -9.55 11.69 5.79
CA PRO A 278 -8.95 10.69 6.66
C PRO A 278 -8.44 9.46 5.89
N GLY A 279 -7.21 9.06 6.18
CA GLY A 279 -6.57 7.91 5.54
C GLY A 279 -5.94 8.15 4.17
N ASN A 280 -6.15 9.33 3.57
CA ASN A 280 -5.56 9.72 2.28
C ASN A 280 -4.71 11.00 2.38
N SER A 281 -5.12 11.97 3.20
CA SER A 281 -4.37 13.21 3.39
C SER A 281 -3.11 12.97 4.23
N THR A 282 -2.04 13.68 3.91
CA THR A 282 -0.83 13.79 4.74
C THR A 282 -0.78 15.14 5.44
N CYS A 283 0.00 15.25 6.52
CA CYS A 283 0.32 16.53 7.14
C CYS A 283 1.82 16.80 6.99
N LEU A 284 2.17 18.06 6.75
CA LEU A 284 3.56 18.48 6.55
C LEU A 284 4.21 18.80 7.89
N PRO A 285 5.51 18.51 8.06
CA PRO A 285 6.24 18.90 9.26
C PRO A 285 6.29 20.43 9.36
N CYS A 286 6.19 20.94 10.59
CA CYS A 286 6.34 22.36 10.86
C CYS A 286 7.74 22.87 10.46
N PRO A 287 7.86 24.08 9.86
CA PRO A 287 9.17 24.72 9.64
C PRO A 287 9.91 24.98 10.95
N ALA A 288 9.17 25.31 12.01
CA ALA A 288 9.64 25.41 13.38
C ALA A 288 8.59 24.83 14.34
N ASN A 289 9.05 23.96 15.24
CA ASN A 289 8.19 23.32 16.24
C ASN A 289 7.77 24.32 17.31
N LYS A 290 6.63 24.08 17.96
CA LYS A 290 6.26 24.84 19.18
C LYS A 290 7.05 24.33 20.37
N ASP A 291 7.57 25.24 21.18
CA ASP A 291 8.25 24.90 22.44
C ASP A 291 7.29 24.27 23.46
N TYR A 292 5.99 24.61 23.40
CA TYR A 292 4.94 24.03 24.24
C TYR A 292 3.57 24.03 23.53
N GLY A 293 2.72 23.04 23.83
CA GLY A 293 1.32 23.00 23.39
C GLY A 293 1.06 22.57 21.93
N ALA A 294 2.03 21.93 21.27
CA ALA A 294 1.76 21.20 20.03
C ALA A 294 0.93 19.96 20.38
N GLU A 295 -0.37 20.00 20.08
CA GLU A 295 -1.30 18.91 20.30
C GLU A 295 -1.81 18.35 18.98
N ALA A 296 -2.12 17.05 18.97
CA ALA A 296 -2.81 16.44 17.85
C ALA A 296 -4.13 17.18 17.59
N THR A 297 -4.33 17.67 16.37
CA THR A 297 -5.55 18.41 16.00
C THR A 297 -6.20 17.75 14.81
N ALA A 298 -7.53 17.71 14.78
CA ALA A 298 -8.30 17.26 13.62
C ALA A 298 -7.78 17.92 12.33
N GLY A 299 -7.53 17.13 11.29
CA GLY A 299 -6.79 17.57 10.11
C GLY A 299 -7.45 18.74 9.36
N GLY A 300 -8.77 18.83 9.39
CA GLY A 300 -9.52 19.99 8.84
C GLY A 300 -9.37 21.29 9.63
N ALA A 301 -8.77 21.25 10.82
CA ALA A 301 -8.51 22.40 11.70
C ALA A 301 -7.02 22.55 12.07
N ALA A 302 -6.16 21.68 11.58
CA ALA A 302 -4.72 21.66 11.87
C ALA A 302 -3.96 22.68 11.02
N THR A 303 -4.28 23.96 11.18
CA THR A 303 -3.62 25.05 10.46
C THR A 303 -2.17 25.25 10.91
N LEU A 304 -1.35 25.87 10.06
CA LEU A 304 0.04 26.23 10.37
C LEU A 304 0.14 27.01 11.70
N ALA A 305 -0.69 28.04 11.90
CA ALA A 305 -0.70 28.86 13.12
C ALA A 305 -1.06 28.06 14.39
N LYS A 306 -1.94 27.04 14.25
CA LYS A 306 -2.36 26.23 15.37
C LYS A 306 -1.31 25.18 15.75
N GLN A 307 -0.59 24.64 14.78
CA GLN A 307 0.35 23.53 14.97
C GLN A 307 1.81 23.94 15.13
N CYS A 308 2.23 25.03 14.48
CA CYS A 308 3.63 25.40 14.35
C CYS A 308 3.97 26.70 15.09
N ASN A 309 5.26 26.91 15.37
CA ASN A 309 5.74 28.22 15.75
C ASN A 309 5.86 29.08 14.48
N ILE A 310 5.05 30.14 14.39
CA ILE A 310 5.00 31.04 13.24
C ILE A 310 5.60 32.42 13.52
N ALA A 311 6.34 32.57 14.62
CA ALA A 311 7.00 33.82 14.94
C ALA A 311 8.08 34.14 13.90
N CYS A 312 8.07 35.37 13.41
CA CYS A 312 9.19 35.90 12.66
C CYS A 312 10.43 36.02 13.57
N PRO A 313 11.65 35.91 13.01
CA PRO A 313 12.87 36.17 13.77
C PRO A 313 12.85 37.53 14.47
N ASP A 314 13.55 37.66 15.60
CA ASP A 314 13.48 38.86 16.45
C ASP A 314 13.62 40.17 15.68
N GLY A 315 12.73 41.11 15.99
CA GLY A 315 12.70 42.44 15.38
C GLY A 315 12.27 42.47 13.91
N THR A 316 11.90 41.34 13.31
CA THR A 316 11.41 41.27 11.94
C THR A 316 9.88 41.16 11.89
N ALA A 317 9.34 41.48 10.72
CA ALA A 317 7.92 41.43 10.43
C ALA A 317 7.69 41.04 8.96
N ILE A 318 6.47 40.60 8.67
CA ILE A 318 6.01 40.48 7.29
C ILE A 318 5.68 41.85 6.68
N ALA A 319 5.34 41.89 5.39
CA ALA A 319 5.05 43.12 4.66
C ALA A 319 3.97 44.02 5.31
N SER A 320 2.97 43.42 5.97
CA SER A 320 1.91 44.15 6.69
C SER A 320 2.34 44.70 8.05
N GLY A 321 3.54 44.36 8.53
CA GLY A 321 4.04 44.72 9.85
C GLY A 321 3.72 43.72 10.96
N ALA A 322 3.01 42.63 10.68
CA ALA A 322 2.80 41.56 11.67
C ALA A 322 4.10 40.79 11.97
N THR A 323 4.28 40.37 13.22
CA THR A 323 5.46 39.64 13.69
C THR A 323 5.32 38.12 13.58
N ASN A 324 4.24 37.63 12.96
CA ASN A 324 4.04 36.22 12.65
C ASN A 324 3.86 36.07 11.14
N TYR A 325 4.47 35.05 10.55
CA TYR A 325 4.27 34.72 9.13
C TYR A 325 3.02 33.86 8.92
N VAL A 326 2.51 33.83 7.70
CA VAL A 326 1.24 33.19 7.34
C VAL A 326 1.46 31.84 6.67
N ALA A 327 2.38 31.74 5.71
CA ALA A 327 2.67 30.49 5.03
C ALA A 327 4.14 30.08 5.13
N LEU A 328 5.06 31.01 4.86
CA LEU A 328 6.50 30.73 4.85
C LEU A 328 7.26 31.73 5.71
N GLN A 329 8.28 31.25 6.42
CA GLN A 329 9.14 32.11 7.25
C GLN A 329 9.86 33.19 6.41
N THR A 330 10.09 32.93 5.11
CA THR A 330 10.65 33.91 4.16
C THR A 330 9.73 35.12 3.90
N GLU A 331 8.49 35.11 4.40
CA GLU A 331 7.65 36.32 4.43
C GLU A 331 8.17 37.36 5.42
N CYS A 332 8.98 36.98 6.41
CA CYS A 332 9.61 37.88 7.38
C CYS A 332 10.77 38.64 6.71
N LEU A 333 10.41 39.58 5.84
CA LEU A 333 11.32 40.31 4.95
C LEU A 333 11.55 41.78 5.37
N ASN A 334 10.80 42.26 6.38
CA ASN A 334 10.91 43.61 6.91
C ASN A 334 11.52 43.62 8.32
N CYS A 335 12.19 44.71 8.71
CA CYS A 335 12.32 45.03 10.12
C CYS A 335 11.01 45.64 10.62
N ALA A 336 10.58 45.25 11.81
CA ALA A 336 9.44 45.84 12.50
C ALA A 336 9.70 47.31 12.84
N ALA A 337 8.63 48.07 13.13
CA ALA A 337 8.75 49.47 13.54
C ALA A 337 9.66 49.59 14.78
N ASN A 338 10.61 50.52 14.74
CA ASN A 338 11.65 50.72 15.77
C ASN A 338 12.68 49.58 15.87
N PHE A 339 12.84 48.80 14.82
CA PHE A 339 13.95 47.87 14.66
C PHE A 339 14.69 48.17 13.35
N TYR A 340 16.00 47.99 13.36
CA TYR A 340 16.86 48.26 12.21
C TYR A 340 17.76 47.06 11.88
N PHE A 341 18.16 46.94 10.63
CA PHE A 341 19.12 45.93 10.21
C PHE A 341 20.54 46.52 10.17
N ASP A 342 21.47 45.80 10.81
CA ASP A 342 22.87 46.17 10.94
C ASP A 342 23.74 45.07 10.34
N GLY A 343 23.61 44.89 9.03
CA GLY A 343 24.29 43.86 8.27
C GLY A 343 24.27 44.17 6.77
N ASN A 344 25.03 43.41 5.99
CA ASN A 344 25.24 43.72 4.58
C ASN A 344 24.15 43.13 3.66
N ASN A 345 23.65 41.93 3.94
CA ASN A 345 22.66 41.24 3.12
C ASN A 345 21.53 40.68 3.98
N PHE A 346 20.35 41.30 3.91
CA PHE A 346 19.17 40.80 4.62
C PHE A 346 18.66 39.49 3.96
N GLN A 347 18.53 38.43 4.75
CA GLN A 347 18.01 37.13 4.33
C GLN A 347 16.62 36.92 4.93
N ALA A 348 15.60 36.91 4.08
CA ALA A 348 14.23 36.78 4.53
C ALA A 348 14.01 35.48 5.32
N GLY A 349 13.36 35.60 6.48
CA GLY A 349 13.11 34.49 7.40
C GLY A 349 14.29 34.01 8.24
N SER A 350 15.50 34.56 8.06
CA SER A 350 16.68 34.18 8.85
C SER A 350 17.36 35.36 9.54
N SER A 351 17.39 36.53 8.90
CA SER A 351 17.94 37.75 9.49
C SER A 351 17.13 38.19 10.72
N ARG A 352 17.81 38.83 11.68
CA ARG A 352 17.20 39.50 12.83
C ARG A 352 17.47 41.00 12.76
N CYS A 353 16.55 41.80 13.26
CA CYS A 353 16.73 43.24 13.36
C CYS A 353 16.99 43.63 14.82
N LYS A 354 17.86 44.63 15.02
CA LYS A 354 18.21 45.16 16.33
C LYS A 354 17.20 46.21 16.76
N ALA A 355 16.88 46.25 18.05
CA ALA A 355 16.03 47.30 18.60
C ALA A 355 16.72 48.66 18.47
N CYS A 356 15.95 49.71 18.18
CA CYS A 356 16.45 51.06 18.13
C CYS A 356 16.98 51.54 19.50
N PRO A 357 18.06 52.33 19.55
CA PRO A 357 18.49 52.98 20.79
C PRO A 357 17.44 53.95 21.37
N ALA A 358 16.69 54.61 20.49
CA ALA A 358 15.52 55.39 20.82
C ALA A 358 14.45 55.23 19.73
N ASN A 359 13.20 55.01 20.18
CA ASN A 359 12.06 54.80 19.29
C ASN A 359 11.61 56.12 18.65
N LYS A 360 11.14 56.07 17.39
CA LYS A 360 10.49 57.23 16.78
C LYS A 360 9.13 57.47 17.39
N VAL A 361 8.84 58.72 17.71
CA VAL A 361 7.54 59.16 18.21
C VAL A 361 6.48 59.07 17.11
N GLN A 362 6.86 59.27 15.84
CA GLN A 362 5.97 59.16 14.68
C GLN A 362 6.74 58.67 13.44
N GLY A 363 6.08 57.87 12.60
CA GLY A 363 6.58 57.44 11.29
C GLY A 363 7.44 56.17 11.28
N ALA A 364 7.69 55.52 12.41
CA ALA A 364 8.25 54.17 12.40
C ALA A 364 7.23 53.18 11.85
N VAL A 365 7.57 52.55 10.72
CA VAL A 365 6.76 51.54 10.04
C VAL A 365 7.63 50.37 9.66
N ALA A 366 7.03 49.20 9.49
CA ALA A 366 7.77 48.04 8.99
C ALA A 366 8.37 48.36 7.62
N THR A 367 9.68 48.20 7.46
CA THR A 367 10.41 48.55 6.24
C THR A 367 11.23 47.36 5.78
N ALA A 368 11.36 47.17 4.46
CA ALA A 368 12.17 46.12 3.87
C ALA A 368 13.55 46.07 4.51
N GLY A 369 14.00 44.87 4.92
CA GLY A 369 15.21 44.72 5.72
C GLY A 369 16.48 45.29 5.08
N GLY A 370 16.56 45.25 3.74
CA GLY A 370 17.67 45.86 3.00
C GLY A 370 17.72 47.40 3.03
N THR A 371 16.63 48.06 3.43
CA THR A 371 16.55 49.53 3.54
C THR A 371 16.17 50.02 4.93
N ALA A 372 15.91 49.11 5.88
CA ALA A 372 15.61 49.39 7.28
C ALA A 372 16.87 49.78 8.07
N THR A 373 17.52 50.85 7.65
CA THR A 373 18.73 51.38 8.30
C THR A 373 18.39 52.04 9.64
N LEU A 374 19.41 52.19 10.49
CA LEU A 374 19.30 52.86 11.79
C LEU A 374 18.61 54.25 11.67
N ILE A 375 19.02 55.06 10.68
CA ILE A 375 18.45 56.41 10.45
C ILE A 375 17.00 56.34 9.96
N ALA A 376 16.68 55.35 9.13
CA ALA A 376 15.32 55.17 8.63
C ALA A 376 14.34 54.78 9.74
N GLN A 377 14.78 54.01 10.73
CA GLN A 377 13.91 53.36 11.72
C GLN A 377 13.93 54.03 13.11
N CYS A 378 15.01 54.68 13.51
CA CYS A 378 15.23 55.14 14.88
C CYS A 378 15.20 56.67 15.01
N ALA A 379 14.87 57.18 16.19
CA ALA A 379 14.98 58.61 16.50
C ALA A 379 16.41 58.94 16.93
N LEU A 380 17.22 59.46 16.01
CA LEU A 380 18.66 59.69 16.24
C LEU A 380 19.06 61.15 16.30
N GLU A 381 18.10 62.08 16.27
CA GLU A 381 18.43 63.50 16.27
C GLU A 381 18.99 63.92 17.64
N CYS A 382 20.14 64.59 17.61
CA CYS A 382 20.69 65.26 18.76
C CYS A 382 19.72 66.37 19.25
N PRO A 383 19.71 66.69 20.56
CA PRO A 383 18.98 67.84 21.08
C PRO A 383 19.30 69.11 20.28
N ALA A 384 18.31 70.00 20.13
CA ALA A 384 18.42 71.18 19.28
C ALA A 384 19.73 71.97 19.49
N GLY A 385 20.44 72.26 18.40
CA GLY A 385 21.69 73.04 18.42
C GLY A 385 22.93 72.28 18.91
N THR A 386 22.83 70.98 19.19
CA THR A 386 23.96 70.14 19.60
C THR A 386 24.46 69.25 18.48
N VAL A 387 25.74 68.86 18.55
CA VAL A 387 26.43 67.98 17.60
C VAL A 387 27.34 67.00 18.34
N LEU A 388 27.75 65.95 17.63
CA LEU A 388 28.77 65.00 18.07
C LEU A 388 30.14 65.67 18.26
N THR A 389 31.10 64.89 18.76
CA THR A 389 32.47 65.34 19.02
C THR A 389 33.20 65.85 17.77
N ASP A 390 32.81 65.42 16.57
CA ASP A 390 33.32 65.91 15.28
C ASP A 390 32.90 67.35 14.95
N GLY A 391 31.94 67.90 15.71
CA GLY A 391 31.48 69.27 15.57
C GLY A 391 30.53 69.54 14.41
N THR A 392 30.09 68.53 13.68
CA THR A 392 29.27 68.70 12.47
C THR A 392 28.08 67.74 12.41
N THR A 393 28.21 66.53 12.93
CA THR A 393 27.16 65.51 12.86
C THR A 393 26.11 65.77 13.94
N SER A 394 24.83 65.91 13.54
CA SER A 394 23.68 66.13 14.43
C SER A 394 22.83 64.89 14.68
N THR A 395 23.32 63.71 14.27
CA THR A 395 22.67 62.41 14.48
C THR A 395 23.57 61.47 15.27
N TYR A 396 23.11 60.99 16.42
CA TYR A 396 23.85 60.04 17.26
C TYR A 396 23.66 58.59 16.78
N LYS A 397 24.52 57.67 17.21
CA LYS A 397 24.53 56.28 16.71
C LYS A 397 24.14 55.25 17.75
N GLN A 398 24.48 55.49 19.00
CA GLN A 398 24.32 54.58 20.13
C GLN A 398 23.52 55.22 21.26
N ALA A 399 23.81 56.48 21.61
CA ALA A 399 23.09 57.17 22.69
C ALA A 399 23.10 58.68 22.48
N ALA A 400 22.03 59.35 22.91
CA ALA A 400 21.95 60.81 22.85
C ALA A 400 23.12 61.48 23.60
N SER A 401 23.72 60.82 24.59
CA SER A 401 24.90 61.30 25.32
C SER A 401 26.15 61.49 24.44
N GLU A 402 26.15 61.02 23.20
CA GLU A 402 27.21 61.33 22.21
C GLU A 402 27.12 62.77 21.68
N CYS A 403 25.97 63.42 21.80
CA CYS A 403 25.79 64.82 21.43
C CYS A 403 26.40 65.68 22.53
N VAL A 404 27.71 65.98 22.41
CA VAL A 404 28.57 66.58 23.47
C VAL A 404 28.98 68.03 23.22
N LYS A 405 28.73 68.59 22.03
CA LYS A 405 29.13 69.97 21.66
C LYS A 405 27.93 70.82 21.25
N CYS A 406 28.02 72.13 21.44
CA CYS A 406 27.14 73.06 20.71
C CYS A 406 27.67 73.25 19.28
N ALA A 407 26.78 73.22 18.30
CA ALA A 407 27.10 73.48 16.90
C ALA A 407 27.64 74.91 16.70
N ALA A 408 28.33 75.14 15.58
CA ALA A 408 28.76 76.49 15.19
C ALA A 408 27.57 77.45 15.13
N ASN A 409 27.71 78.65 15.70
CA ASN A 409 26.62 79.64 15.86
C ASN A 409 25.48 79.21 16.80
N PHE A 410 25.74 78.26 17.70
CA PHE A 410 24.88 77.95 18.82
C PHE A 410 25.67 78.10 20.13
N TYR A 411 25.01 78.57 21.19
CA TYR A 411 25.63 78.76 22.50
C TYR A 411 24.77 78.15 23.59
N THR A 412 25.38 77.83 24.73
CA THR A 412 24.66 77.45 25.94
C THR A 412 24.95 78.47 27.05
N THR A 413 24.05 78.60 28.02
CA THR A 413 24.28 79.34 29.27
C THR A 413 24.66 78.42 30.43
N LYS A 414 24.51 77.10 30.25
CA LYS A 414 24.73 76.07 31.26
C LYS A 414 26.12 75.46 31.09
N GLN A 415 27.12 76.09 31.73
CA GLN A 415 28.53 75.69 31.56
C GLN A 415 28.99 74.70 32.63
N THR A 416 28.26 74.63 33.73
CA THR A 416 28.39 73.63 34.79
C THR A 416 27.13 72.77 34.78
N ASP A 417 27.27 71.50 35.16
CA ASP A 417 26.16 70.52 35.22
C ASP A 417 25.47 70.24 33.88
N TRP A 418 26.15 70.50 32.76
CA TRP A 418 25.66 70.19 31.44
C TRP A 418 25.56 68.67 31.23
N VAL A 419 24.43 68.21 30.71
CA VAL A 419 24.14 66.78 30.50
C VAL A 419 24.00 66.51 29.01
N ALA A 420 24.98 65.79 28.48
CA ALA A 420 25.00 65.35 27.09
C ALA A 420 23.73 64.58 26.72
N GLY A 421 23.14 64.88 25.57
CA GLY A 421 21.93 64.23 25.08
C GLY A 421 20.61 64.68 25.71
N ILE A 422 20.65 65.63 26.66
CA ILE A 422 19.44 66.20 27.26
C ILE A 422 19.39 67.71 27.03
N ASP A 423 20.48 68.40 27.36
CA ASP A 423 20.53 69.87 27.24
C ASP A 423 20.64 70.30 25.76
N THR A 424 20.04 71.44 25.44
CA THR A 424 20.04 72.04 24.10
C THR A 424 20.96 73.26 24.03
N CYS A 425 21.30 73.69 22.82
CA CYS A 425 22.01 74.96 22.59
C CYS A 425 21.09 75.95 21.85
N THR A 426 21.22 77.21 22.19
CA THR A 426 20.41 78.30 21.63
C THR A 426 21.09 78.88 20.39
N SER A 427 20.32 79.07 19.31
CA SER A 427 20.83 79.71 18.09
C SER A 427 21.24 81.16 18.35
N CYS A 428 22.37 81.58 17.78
CA CYS A 428 22.78 82.98 17.77
C CYS A 428 21.82 83.83 16.93
N ASN A 429 21.47 85.03 17.43
CA ASN A 429 20.68 86.02 16.67
C ASN A 429 21.47 86.66 15.53
N LYS A 430 22.81 86.75 15.68
CA LYS A 430 23.74 87.15 14.62
C LYS A 430 24.72 85.99 14.40
N LYS A 431 24.77 85.44 13.18
CA LYS A 431 25.66 84.33 12.84
C LYS A 431 26.99 84.88 12.31
N LEU A 432 28.09 84.32 12.80
CA LEU A 432 29.42 84.57 12.29
C LEU A 432 29.52 83.98 10.87
N THR A 433 30.00 84.77 9.92
CA THR A 433 30.17 84.35 8.52
C THR A 433 31.47 83.58 8.28
N SER A 434 32.41 83.60 9.23
CA SER A 434 33.66 82.83 9.24
C SER A 434 34.17 82.65 10.68
N GLY A 435 34.86 81.54 10.98
CA GLY A 435 35.50 81.27 12.28
C GLY A 435 34.60 80.67 13.36
N ALA A 436 33.33 80.36 13.07
CA ALA A 436 32.45 79.67 14.02
C ALA A 436 32.76 78.17 14.05
N GLU A 437 33.11 77.65 15.22
CA GLU A 437 33.41 76.23 15.43
C GLU A 437 32.51 75.63 16.50
N ALA A 438 32.25 74.33 16.41
CA ALA A 438 31.52 73.62 17.45
C ALA A 438 32.38 73.46 18.70
N ASN A 439 31.85 73.86 19.85
CA ASN A 439 32.59 73.90 21.11
C ASN A 439 31.91 73.05 22.19
N LEU A 440 32.73 72.51 23.10
CA LEU A 440 32.25 71.92 24.34
C LEU A 440 31.50 72.97 25.18
N PRO A 441 30.56 72.57 26.06
CA PRO A 441 29.70 73.48 26.81
C PRO A 441 30.47 74.57 27.57
N GLU A 442 31.60 74.20 28.18
CA GLU A 442 32.49 75.11 28.94
C GLU A 442 32.96 76.32 28.10
N SER A 443 33.14 76.11 26.79
CA SER A 443 33.65 77.10 25.82
C SER A 443 32.58 77.65 24.89
N ALA A 444 31.40 77.05 24.82
CA ALA A 444 30.30 77.43 23.92
C ALA A 444 29.48 78.63 24.45
N LYS A 445 30.16 79.69 24.87
CA LYS A 445 29.56 80.93 25.39
C LYS A 445 29.10 81.84 24.25
N LYS A 446 28.06 82.64 24.50
CA LYS A 446 27.52 83.61 23.53
C LYS A 446 28.59 84.53 22.93
N SER A 447 29.52 85.03 23.76
CA SER A 447 30.61 85.93 23.33
C SER A 447 31.66 85.29 22.43
N ILE A 448 31.73 83.95 22.41
CA ILE A 448 32.67 83.19 21.58
C ILE A 448 31.97 82.73 20.30
N GLN A 449 30.71 82.28 20.42
CA GLN A 449 29.96 81.67 19.32
C GLN A 449 29.18 82.68 18.44
N CYS A 450 28.85 83.86 18.97
CA CYS A 450 27.95 84.81 18.30
C CYS A 450 28.55 86.20 18.03
N ASP A 451 29.62 86.60 18.73
CA ASP A 451 30.14 87.97 18.72
C ASP A 451 31.46 88.09 17.94
N PHE A 452 31.45 88.92 16.88
CA PHE A 452 32.58 89.17 15.96
C PHE A 452 33.83 89.79 16.61
N ALA A 453 33.69 90.42 17.79
CA ALA A 453 34.68 91.35 18.32
C ALA A 453 35.95 90.66 18.89
N ASN A 454 35.84 89.43 19.39
CA ASN A 454 37.00 88.75 20.01
C ASN A 454 37.91 88.04 18.99
N PHE A 455 37.40 87.59 17.86
CA PHE A 455 38.20 86.89 16.84
C PHE A 455 39.25 87.80 16.18
N LEU A 456 38.88 89.06 15.94
CA LEU A 456 39.80 90.08 15.44
C LEU A 456 40.88 90.44 16.46
N SER A 457 40.54 90.53 17.76
CA SER A 457 41.51 90.92 18.79
C SER A 457 42.67 89.91 18.95
N ILE A 458 42.38 88.61 18.90
CA ILE A 458 43.39 87.54 19.02
C ILE A 458 44.21 87.42 17.72
N SER A 459 43.56 87.56 16.56
CA SER A 459 44.25 87.51 15.26
C SER A 459 45.21 88.69 15.07
N LEU A 460 44.83 89.89 15.52
CA LEU A 460 45.70 91.08 15.52
C LEU A 460 46.85 90.97 16.53
N LEU A 461 46.66 90.30 17.67
CA LEU A 461 47.72 90.02 18.65
C LEU A 461 48.79 89.04 18.12
N LEU A 462 48.39 88.03 17.32
CA LEU A 462 49.33 87.10 16.69
C LEU A 462 50.09 87.73 15.52
N ILE A 463 49.43 88.55 14.70
CA ILE A 463 50.08 89.28 13.61
C ILE A 463 51.10 90.30 14.15
N SER A 464 50.80 90.95 15.28
CA SER A 464 51.75 91.85 15.93
C SER A 464 52.95 91.12 16.58
N TYR A 465 52.79 89.88 17.02
CA TYR A 465 53.91 89.06 17.52
C TYR A 465 54.81 88.51 16.41
N TYR A 466 54.29 88.33 15.19
CA TYR A 466 55.06 87.88 14.02
C TYR A 466 55.78 89.01 13.27
N LEU A 467 55.43 90.26 13.57
CA LEU A 467 56.02 91.49 12.99
C LEU A 467 56.93 92.25 13.98
N LEU A 468 57.14 91.68 15.18
CA LEU A 468 58.24 91.99 16.09
C LEU A 468 59.39 90.99 15.90
#